data_AF-A0A9E3S5V1-F1
#
_entry.id   AF-A0A9E3S5V1-F1
#
_cell.length_a   1.000
_cell.length_b   1.000
_cell.length_c   1.000
_cell.angle_alpha   90.00
_cell.angle_beta   90.00
_cell.angle_gamma   90.00
#
_symmetry.space_group_name_H-M   'P 1'
#
loop_
_entity.id
_entity.type
_entity.pdbx_description
1 polymer ?
#
loop_
_entity_poly.entity_id
_entity_poly.type
_entity_poly.pdbx_seq_one_letter_code
_entity_poly.pdbx_strand_id
1 'polypeptide(L)' 'MEFINTSAMLKPGDIKTSSKIYMLWMTRFKGYTVRQVIQHPKKYSLGRLIYEKTWVLTPS' A
#
# COMPACT_ATOMS: atom_id res chain seq x y z
N MET A 1 11.96 9.97 -12.80
CA MET A 1 11.16 9.51 -11.65
C MET A 1 9.74 9.40 -12.14
N GLU A 2 9.32 8.21 -12.55
CA GLU A 2 7.96 8.01 -13.05
C GLU A 2 6.99 8.06 -11.87
N PHE A 3 6.14 9.08 -11.84
CA PHE A 3 5.02 9.15 -10.91
C PHE A 3 4.00 8.10 -11.34
N ILE A 4 4.15 6.89 -10.80
CA ILE A 4 3.12 5.85 -10.96
C ILE A 4 1.88 6.37 -10.25
N ASN A 5 0.92 6.84 -11.05
CA ASN A 5 -0.31 7.42 -10.58
C ASN A 5 -1.12 6.31 -9.88
N THR A 6 -0.97 6.22 -8.56
CA THR A 6 -1.52 5.09 -7.80
C THR A 6 -3.04 4.97 -7.98
N SER A 7 -3.73 6.07 -8.29
CA SER A 7 -5.18 6.10 -8.56
C SER A 7 -5.56 5.34 -9.83
N ALA A 8 -4.68 5.27 -10.83
CA ALA A 8 -4.91 4.55 -12.08
C ALA A 8 -4.70 3.02 -11.97
N MET A 9 -4.06 2.54 -10.90
CA MET A 9 -3.79 1.10 -10.67
C MET A 9 -4.90 0.37 -9.89
N LEU A 10 -5.82 1.11 -9.28
CA LEU A 10 -6.89 0.53 -8.48
C LEU A 10 -8.02 0.05 -9.39
N LYS A 11 -8.25 -1.26 -9.40
CA LYS A 11 -9.50 -1.81 -9.91
C LYS A 11 -10.64 -1.48 -8.92
N PRO A 12 -11.89 -1.36 -9.38
CA PRO A 12 -13.02 -1.19 -8.48
C PRO A 12 -13.07 -2.36 -7.48
N GLY A 13 -13.00 -2.05 -6.18
CA GLY A 13 -12.90 -3.03 -5.09
C GLY A 13 -11.51 -3.11 -4.42
N ASP A 14 -10.47 -2.52 -5.03
CA ASP A 14 -9.14 -2.50 -4.46
C ASP A 14 -9.04 -1.50 -3.30
N ILE A 15 -8.43 -1.90 -2.19
CA ILE A 15 -8.26 -1.07 -0.99
C ILE A 15 -6.79 -0.71 -0.82
N LYS A 16 -6.49 0.59 -0.68
CA LYS A 16 -5.15 1.04 -0.28
C LYS A 16 -5.07 1.24 1.21
N THR A 17 -4.03 0.71 1.83
CA THR A 17 -3.75 0.99 3.23
C THR A 17 -2.25 1.08 3.48
N SER A 18 -1.82 2.01 4.31
CA SER A 18 -0.47 2.09 4.87
C SER A 18 -0.42 1.54 6.31
N SER A 19 -1.55 1.05 6.84
CA SER A 19 -1.61 0.43 8.16
C SER A 19 -1.38 -1.06 8.07
N LYS A 20 -0.30 -1.54 8.68
CA LYS A 20 0.04 -2.96 8.74
C LYS A 20 -1.03 -3.79 9.45
N ILE A 21 -1.63 -3.25 10.51
CA ILE A 21 -2.67 -3.93 11.29
C ILE A 21 -3.94 -4.08 10.44
N TYR A 22 -4.35 -3.01 9.76
CA TYR A 22 -5.52 -3.02 8.90
C TYR A 22 -5.34 -3.97 7.72
N MET A 23 -4.15 -3.96 7.08
CA MET A 23 -3.78 -4.93 6.06
C MET A 23 -3.90 -6.36 6.56
N LEU A 24 -3.37 -6.66 7.75
CA LEU A 24 -3.43 -8.00 8.34
C LEU A 24 -4.86 -8.45 8.63
N TRP A 25 -5.70 -7.54 9.13
CA TRP A 25 -7.09 -7.85 9.38
C TRP A 25 -7.87 -8.13 8.09
N MET A 26 -7.66 -7.29 7.07
CA MET A 26 -8.27 -7.45 5.75
C MET A 26 -7.88 -8.79 5.11
N THR A 27 -6.60 -9.18 5.20
CA THR A 27 -6.14 -10.43 4.58
C THR A 27 -6.54 -11.68 5.37
N ARG A 28 -6.51 -11.61 6.71
CA ARG A 28 -6.85 -12.76 7.58
C ARG A 28 -8.35 -13.02 7.71
N PHE A 29 -9.17 -11.95 7.78
CA PHE A 29 -10.58 -12.08 8.16
C PHE A 29 -11.56 -11.69 7.05
N LYS A 30 -11.16 -10.84 6.09
CA LYS A 30 -12.04 -10.35 5.03
C LYS A 30 -11.77 -10.96 3.66
N GLY A 31 -10.83 -11.90 3.54
CA GLY A 31 -10.54 -12.59 2.29
C GLY A 31 -9.85 -11.72 1.24
N TYR A 32 -9.16 -10.65 1.64
CA TYR A 32 -8.38 -9.83 0.71
C TYR A 32 -6.97 -10.41 0.53
N THR A 33 -6.37 -10.18 -0.62
CA THR A 33 -4.98 -10.53 -0.94
C THR A 33 -4.17 -9.29 -1.22
N VAL A 34 -2.86 -9.33 -0.91
CA VAL A 34 -1.95 -8.23 -1.22
C VAL A 34 -1.54 -8.35 -2.68
N ARG A 35 -2.05 -7.46 -3.54
CA ARG A 35 -1.69 -7.42 -4.96
C ARG A 35 -0.38 -6.70 -5.20
N GLN A 36 -0.15 -5.60 -4.49
CA GLN A 36 1.05 -4.79 -4.69
C GLN A 36 1.45 -4.08 -3.41
N VAL A 37 2.76 -3.87 -3.24
CA VAL A 37 3.33 -3.05 -2.17
C VAL A 37 4.08 -1.89 -2.81
N ILE A 38 3.67 -0.68 -2.52
CA ILE A 38 4.26 0.56 -3.03
C ILE A 38 5.10 1.16 -1.92
N GLN A 39 6.36 1.46 -2.23
CA GLN A 39 7.25 2.19 -1.33
C GLN A 39 7.37 3.62 -1.83
N HIS A 40 7.04 4.60 -1.01
CA HIS A 40 7.21 6.00 -1.33
C HIS A 40 7.97 6.73 -0.23
N PRO A 41 8.80 7.73 -0.57
CA PRO A 41 9.47 8.54 0.43
C PRO A 41 8.44 9.26 1.30
N LYS A 42 8.59 9.17 2.62
CA LYS A 42 7.72 9.85 3.60
C LYS A 42 8.41 11.05 4.22
N LYS A 43 9.66 10.87 4.66
CA LYS A 43 10.39 11.89 5.40
C LYS A 43 11.89 11.75 5.18
N TYR A 44 12.61 12.86 5.16
CA TYR A 44 14.05 12.86 5.27
C TYR A 44 14.45 13.16 6.72
N SER A 45 15.27 12.31 7.33
CA SER A 45 15.71 12.48 8.72
C SER A 45 17.15 12.00 8.88
N LEU A 46 18.01 12.82 9.51
CA LEU A 46 19.42 12.49 9.79
C LEU A 46 20.20 11.99 8.55
N GLY A 47 20.00 12.64 7.39
CA GLY A 47 20.67 12.25 6.15
C GLY A 47 20.17 10.95 5.52
N ARG A 48 19.05 10.40 6.00
CA ARG A 48 18.41 9.18 5.44
C ARG A 48 16.99 9.48 4.97
N LEU A 49 16.66 8.96 3.79
CA LEU A 49 15.30 8.97 3.27
C LEU A 49 14.52 7.81 3.91
N ILE A 50 13.49 8.13 4.67
CA ILE A 50 12.57 7.19 5.28
C ILE A 50 11.45 6.92 4.28
N TYR A 51 11.24 5.64 3.98
CA TYR A 51 10.20 5.17 3.09
C TYR A 51 9.00 4.65 3.88
N GLU A 52 7.81 4.91 3.38
CA GLU A 52 6.57 4.31 3.86
C GLU A 52 6.08 3.27 2.86
N LYS A 53 5.48 2.21 3.40
CA LYS A 53 4.90 1.11 2.62
C LYS A 53 3.40 1.29 2.58
N THR A 54 2.85 1.29 1.38
CA THR A 54 1.41 1.26 1.12
C THR A 54 1.08 -0.05 0.42
N TRP A 55 0.17 -0.82 1.01
CA TRP A 55 -0.35 -2.06 0.46
C TRP A 55 -1.60 -1.78 -0.38
N VAL A 56 -1.65 -2.37 -1.57
CA VAL A 56 -2.85 -2.46 -2.40
C VAL A 56 -3.43 -3.85 -2.19
N LEU A 57 -4.61 -3.89 -1.60
CA LEU A 57 -5.37 -5.10 -1.30
C LEU A 57 -6.44 -5.29 -2.36
N THR A 58 -6.66 -6.53 -2.76
CA THR A 58 -7.72 -6.91 -3.71
C THR A 58 -8.58 -8.00 -3.11
N PRO A 59 -9.91 -7.97 -3.31
CA PRO A 59 -10.76 -9.08 -2.92
C PRO A 59 -10.33 -10.33 -3.70
N SER A 60 -10.21 -11.47 -3.01
CA SER A 60 -9.84 -12.75 -3.63
C SER A 60 -11.00 -13.38 -4.37
#